data_AF-A0A317JBT2-F1
#
_entry.id   AF-A0A317JBT2-F1
#
_cell.length_a   1.000
_cell.length_b   1.000
_cell.length_c   1.000
_cell.angle_alpha   90.00
_cell.angle_beta   90.00
_cell.angle_gamma   90.00
#
_symmetry.space_group_name_H-M   'P 1'
#
loop_
_entity.id
_entity.type
_entity.pdbx_description
1 polymer ?
#
loop_
_entity_poly.entity_id
_entity_poly.type
_entity_poly.pdbx_seq_one_letter_code
_entity_poly.pdbx_strand_id
1 'polypeptide(L)' 'MAFVGVLITVLGFVIAVLSVSLSSSVGGRMVVVLIGIAMSLIGIIGVINRAFLKTANWRR' A
#
# COMPACT_ATOMS: atom_id res chain seq x y z
N MET A 1 -2.66 8.48 -12.15
CA MET A 1 -2.92 7.12 -11.62
C MET A 1 -1.70 6.51 -10.95
N ALA A 2 -0.52 6.49 -11.58
CA ALA A 2 0.70 6.02 -10.91
C ALA A 2 1.00 6.78 -9.60
N PHE A 3 0.95 8.13 -9.62
CA PHE A 3 1.10 8.96 -8.41
C PHE A 3 0.08 8.64 -7.30
N VAL A 4 -1.18 8.37 -7.67
CA VAL A 4 -2.23 7.98 -6.71
C VAL A 4 -1.88 6.63 -6.08
N GLY A 5 -1.41 5.67 -6.88
CA GLY A 5 -0.95 4.38 -6.39
C GLY A 5 0.24 4.51 -5.43
N VAL A 6 1.21 5.37 -5.75
CA VAL A 6 2.35 5.67 -4.85
C VAL A 6 1.85 6.27 -3.54
N LEU A 7 0.90 7.22 -3.58
CA LEU A 7 0.33 7.80 -2.36
C LEU A 7 -0.34 6.74 -1.48
N ILE A 8 -1.15 5.86 -2.08
CA ILE A 8 -1.80 4.75 -1.36
C ILE A 8 -0.75 3.82 -0.73
N THR A 9 0.34 3.53 -1.45
CA THR A 9 1.42 2.70 -0.94
C THR A 9 2.12 3.35 0.26
N VAL A 10 2.44 4.63 0.17
CA VAL A 10 3.08 5.37 1.27
C VAL A 10 2.14 5.44 2.48
N LEU A 11 0.84 5.67 2.28
CA LEU A 11 -0.14 5.66 3.38
C LEU A 11 -0.23 4.29 4.06
N GLY A 12 -0.24 3.20 3.29
CA GLY A 12 -0.18 1.85 3.84
C GLY A 12 1.07 1.61 4.68
N PHE A 13 2.24 2.06 4.21
CA PHE A 13 3.49 2.01 4.95
C PHE A 13 3.43 2.83 6.26
N VAL A 14 2.89 4.06 6.21
CA VAL A 14 2.71 4.90 7.40
C VAL A 14 1.83 4.21 8.44
N ILE A 15 0.73 3.58 8.03
CA ILE A 15 -0.14 2.80 8.94
C ILE A 15 0.64 1.66 9.59
N ALA A 16 1.46 0.94 8.81
CA ALA A 16 2.29 -0.14 9.35
C ALA A 16 3.31 0.37 10.38
N VAL A 17 3.94 1.52 10.14
CA VAL A 17 4.86 2.16 11.11
C VAL A 17 4.12 2.63 12.36
N LEU A 18 2.96 3.26 12.20
CA LEU A 18 2.15 3.76 13.31
C LEU A 18 1.60 2.66 14.21
N SER A 19 1.56 1.41 13.74
CA SER A 19 1.15 0.25 14.56
C SER A 19 1.91 0.18 15.89
N VAL A 20 3.19 0.56 15.91
CA VAL A 20 4.06 0.52 17.10
C VAL A 20 3.54 1.46 18.19
N SER A 21 3.02 2.64 17.79
CA SER A 21 2.49 3.67 18.67
C SER A 21 1.02 3.46 19.03
N LEU A 22 0.25 2.82 18.13
CA LEU A 22 -1.21 2.64 18.28
C LEU A 22 -1.59 1.50 19.23
N SER A 23 -0.72 0.53 19.47
CA SER A 23 -1.03 -0.62 20.32
C SER A 23 0.16 -1.06 21.15
N SER A 24 -0.08 -1.42 22.41
CA SER A 24 0.91 -2.03 23.31
C SER A 24 0.89 -3.56 23.27
N SER A 25 -0.14 -4.17 22.68
CA SER A 25 -0.27 -5.62 22.57
C SER A 25 0.28 -6.15 21.25
N VAL A 26 0.92 -7.32 21.29
CA VAL A 26 1.49 -7.95 20.09
C VAL A 26 0.41 -8.22 19.05
N GLY A 27 -0.74 -8.76 19.47
CA GLY A 27 -1.86 -9.05 18.57
C GLY A 27 -2.44 -7.79 17.91
N GLY A 28 -2.61 -6.71 18.67
CA GLY A 28 -3.10 -5.43 18.13
C GLY A 28 -2.15 -4.84 17.10
N ARG A 29 -0.84 -4.82 17.39
CA ARG A 29 0.19 -4.39 16.43
C ARG A 29 0.14 -5.22 15.16
N MET A 30 0.06 -6.54 15.27
CA MET A 30 0.04 -7.44 14.12
C MET A 30 -1.13 -7.15 13.18
N VAL A 31 -2.34 -6.94 13.72
CA VAL A 31 -3.52 -6.60 12.90
C VAL A 31 -3.32 -5.28 12.16
N VAL A 32 -2.83 -4.24 12.84
CA VAL A 32 -2.62 -2.91 12.22
C VAL A 32 -1.53 -2.97 11.13
N VAL A 33 -0.44 -3.71 11.36
CA VAL A 33 0.60 -3.92 10.34
C VAL A 33 0.02 -4.63 9.11
N LEU A 34 -0.79 -5.68 9.30
CA LEU A 34 -1.40 -6.40 8.18
C LEU A 34 -2.32 -5.51 7.35
N ILE A 35 -3.07 -4.60 7.99
CA ILE A 35 -3.88 -3.59 7.29
C ILE A 35 -2.99 -2.66 6.46
N GLY A 36 -1.90 -2.14 7.04
CA GLY A 36 -0.95 -1.28 6.33
C GLY A 36 -0.28 -1.97 5.14
N ILE A 37 0.09 -3.25 5.29
CA ILE A 37 0.66 -4.06 4.20
C ILE A 37 -0.39 -4.28 3.10
N ALA A 38 -1.62 -4.67 3.45
CA ALA A 38 -2.69 -4.87 2.47
C ALA A 38 -2.94 -3.59 1.65
N MET A 39 -3.01 -2.44 2.32
CA MET A 39 -3.17 -1.15 1.66
C MET A 39 -1.99 -0.81 0.75
N SER A 40 -0.76 -1.15 1.17
CA SER A 40 0.45 -0.97 0.37
C SER A 40 0.41 -1.77 -0.93
N LEU A 41 -0.01 -3.03 -0.84
CA LEU A 41 -0.14 -3.95 -1.96
C LEU A 41 -1.24 -3.50 -2.93
N ILE A 42 -2.36 -2.97 -2.44
CA ILE A 42 -3.40 -2.38 -3.30
C ILE A 42 -2.82 -1.22 -4.12
N GLY A 43 -2.01 -0.35 -3.51
CA GLY A 43 -1.33 0.74 -4.21
C GLY A 43 -0.42 0.20 -5.33
N ILE A 44 0.48 -0.73 -5.00
CA ILE A 44 1.48 -1.27 -5.94
C ILE A 44 0.84 -2.10 -7.06
N ILE A 45 0.15 -3.18 -6.69
CA ILE A 45 -0.34 -4.19 -7.63
C ILE A 45 -1.63 -3.71 -8.29
N GLY A 46 -2.51 -3.06 -7.53
CA GLY A 46 -3.80 -2.61 -8.01
C GLY A 46 -3.72 -1.35 -8.85
N VAL A 47 -3.07 -0.30 -8.33
CA VAL A 47 -3.13 1.04 -8.94
C VAL A 47 -1.92 1.34 -9.81
N ILE A 48 -0.70 1.18 -9.28
CA ILE A 48 0.54 1.50 -10.02
C ILE A 48 0.69 0.60 -11.24
N ASN A 49 0.62 -0.72 -11.07
CA ASN A 49 0.79 -1.66 -12.17
C ASN A 49 -0.21 -1.41 -13.31
N ARG A 50 -1.51 -1.22 -12.97
CA ARG A 50 -2.54 -0.88 -13.96
C ARG A 50 -2.26 0.44 -14.68
N ALA A 51 -1.67 1.43 -14.00
CA ALA A 51 -1.31 2.70 -14.63
C ALA A 51 -0.24 2.50 -15.71
N PHE A 52 0.80 1.71 -15.45
CA PHE A 52 1.86 1.42 -16.42
C PHE A 52 1.38 0.56 -17.58
N LEU A 53 0.49 -0.41 -17.33
CA LEU A 53 -0.11 -1.24 -18.38
C LEU A 53 -0.91 -0.42 -19.42
N LYS A 54 -1.43 0.76 -19.06
CA LYS A 54 -2.16 1.63 -20.00
C LYS A 54 -1.26 2.26 -21.06
N THR A 55 0.00 2.50 -20.74
CA THR A 55 0.98 3.14 -21.64
C THR A 55 2.01 2.16 -22.19
N ALA A 56 1.76 0.87 -22.06
CA ALA A 56 2.76 -0.13 -22.37
C ALA A 56 2.91 -0.34 -23.88
N ASN A 57 4.15 -0.38 -24.36
CA ASN A 57 4.50 -0.33 -25.80
C ASN A 57 3.89 -1.48 -26.63
N TRP A 58 3.77 -2.67 -26.04
CA TRP A 58 3.13 -3.86 -26.63
C TRP A 58 1.61 -3.76 -26.87
N ARG A 59 0.93 -2.70 -26.42
CA ARG A 59 -0.49 -2.43 -26.70
C ARG A 59 -0.73 -1.36 -27.78
N ARG A 60 0.33 -0.79 -28.35
CA ARG A 60 0.26 0.20 -29.44
C ARG A 60 0.45 -0.44 -30.80
#